data_AF-A0A6N8UQX9-F1
#
_entry.id   AF-A0A6N8UQX9-F1
#
_cell.length_a   1.000
_cell.length_b   1.000
_cell.length_c   1.000
_cell.angle_alpha   90.00
_cell.angle_beta   90.00
_cell.angle_gamma   90.00
#
_symmetry.space_group_name_H-M   'P 1'
#
loop_
_entity.id
_entity.type
_entity.pdbx_description
1 polymer ?
#
loop_
_entity_poly.entity_id
_entity_poly.type
_entity_poly.pdbx_seq_one_letter_code
_entity_poly.pdbx_strand_id
1 'polypeptide(L)'
;MQTKPFGTWPSPITADLVASAFVSFGELQSDGEDLYFLESRPSERGRTALMLWRSAEECFEVTNDGFDVRTMVHEYGGGAYAVANGIAFFVNKSNQDIYQVDPAHGTTIKQITDSGLGERFADLIIDSANNLICVRELHHEETEPTNDLVHIDSISGEVSVLHHGHDFYASPRISPNGNQIVFLAWDHPNMPWDGTQLYLGSFKISGELENTTIVAGGTEESIVQPIWLSNGRFAYVSDESGFWNIFVHETGGSYAVTNEAAEYGFPLWNFGMRSLVALNESVLLAAKNTESGQELVFVDCDTQLETPCVDTFCSFAAMTKHLEDVIFIGGQSDDLSSLVRLSVHNQAIETIRSQGELPVPKSYVSIAQAIKYRNSNEELVYANYYSPTHPKVDAPQHERPPLLVLSHGGPTSKSSANFSFIVQFFTTRGWAVLDVNYGGSTGYGRDYRNRLLGQWGIVDVEDCVAGVRYLVAQNLVDPNRIAIRGGSAGGYTTLRALTTTATFKAG
;
A
#
# COMPACT_ATOMS: atom_id res chain seq x y z
N MET A 1 2.74 -40.83 -9.29
CA MET A 1 3.59 -39.73 -8.79
C MET A 1 5.01 -40.25 -8.61
N GLN A 2 6.02 -39.41 -8.81
CA GLN A 2 7.42 -39.78 -8.62
C GLN A 2 7.87 -39.33 -7.23
N THR A 3 8.50 -40.21 -6.45
CA THR A 3 9.07 -39.81 -5.16
C THR A 3 10.45 -39.20 -5.35
N LYS A 4 10.68 -37.98 -4.84
CA LYS A 4 11.98 -37.28 -4.90
C LYS A 4 12.27 -36.57 -3.57
N PRO A 5 13.55 -36.51 -3.14
CA PRO A 5 13.93 -35.76 -1.93
C PRO A 5 13.49 -34.30 -2.00
N PHE A 6 13.17 -33.72 -0.85
CA PHE A 6 12.81 -32.31 -0.77
C PHE A 6 13.97 -31.42 -1.26
N GLY A 7 13.63 -30.32 -1.94
CA GLY A 7 14.60 -29.40 -2.56
C GLY A 7 15.06 -29.82 -3.96
N THR A 8 14.71 -31.02 -4.43
CA THR A 8 15.14 -31.57 -5.74
C THR A 8 13.99 -31.77 -6.73
N TRP A 9 12.80 -31.28 -6.41
CA TRP A 9 11.64 -31.45 -7.28
C TRP A 9 11.81 -30.59 -8.55
N PRO A 10 11.53 -31.15 -9.74
CA PRO A 10 11.47 -30.33 -10.95
C PRO A 10 10.37 -29.28 -10.78
N SER A 11 10.60 -28.07 -11.28
CA SER A 11 9.59 -27.01 -11.20
C SER A 11 9.52 -26.25 -12.53
N PRO A 12 8.31 -25.91 -13.01
CA PRO A 12 8.14 -25.05 -14.18
C PRO A 12 8.47 -23.57 -13.90
N ILE A 13 8.54 -23.16 -12.62
CA ILE A 13 8.86 -21.78 -12.24
C ILE A 13 10.37 -21.60 -12.27
N THR A 14 10.91 -20.94 -13.29
CA THR A 14 12.35 -20.70 -13.46
C THR A 14 12.82 -19.45 -12.69
N ALA A 15 14.13 -19.31 -12.49
CA ALA A 15 14.69 -18.08 -11.92
C ALA A 15 14.41 -16.88 -12.84
N ASP A 16 14.47 -17.08 -14.16
CA ASP A 16 14.08 -16.07 -15.15
C ASP A 16 12.63 -15.63 -14.98
N LEU A 17 11.71 -16.55 -14.66
CA LEU A 17 10.31 -16.18 -14.40
C LEU A 17 10.14 -15.38 -13.12
N VAL A 18 10.88 -15.71 -12.05
CA VAL A 18 10.87 -14.93 -10.80
C VAL A 18 11.47 -13.53 -11.01
N ALA A 19 12.49 -13.44 -11.87
CA ALA A 19 13.12 -12.17 -12.25
C ALA A 19 12.31 -11.42 -13.32
N SER A 20 11.46 -12.11 -14.08
CA SER A 20 10.56 -11.53 -15.07
C SER A 20 9.49 -10.80 -14.30
N ALA A 21 9.63 -9.49 -14.23
CA ALA A 21 8.68 -8.69 -13.51
C ALA A 21 7.47 -8.43 -14.42
N PHE A 22 6.31 -8.89 -13.95
CA PHE A 22 5.02 -8.58 -14.53
C PHE A 22 4.76 -7.08 -14.39
N VAL A 23 3.89 -6.55 -15.24
CA VAL A 23 3.39 -5.20 -14.99
C VAL A 23 2.70 -5.18 -13.62
N SER A 24 2.76 -4.05 -12.93
CA SER A 24 2.02 -3.85 -11.70
C SER A 24 1.22 -2.57 -11.78
N PHE A 25 -0.02 -2.62 -11.30
CA PHE A 25 -0.90 -1.47 -11.25
C PHE A 25 -0.65 -0.68 -9.96
N GLY A 26 -0.89 0.62 -10.00
CA GLY A 26 -0.84 1.51 -8.85
C GLY A 26 -1.74 2.73 -9.07
N GLU A 27 -2.02 3.45 -8.00
CA GLU A 27 -2.70 4.77 -7.99
C GLU A 27 -3.88 4.88 -8.97
N LEU A 28 -5.10 4.59 -8.52
CA LEU A 28 -6.30 4.72 -9.36
C LEU A 28 -7.00 6.06 -9.13
N GLN A 29 -7.42 6.72 -10.21
CA GLN A 29 -8.27 7.90 -10.18
C GLN A 29 -9.31 7.85 -11.29
N SER A 30 -10.52 8.31 -11.02
CA SER A 30 -11.59 8.40 -12.02
C SER A 30 -11.94 9.84 -12.31
N ASP A 31 -12.22 10.12 -13.58
CA ASP A 31 -12.69 11.41 -14.07
C ASP A 31 -13.81 11.17 -15.08
N GLY A 32 -15.06 11.29 -14.63
CA GLY A 32 -16.22 10.90 -15.41
C GLY A 32 -16.20 9.41 -15.79
N GLU A 33 -16.25 9.12 -17.08
CA GLU A 33 -16.21 7.75 -17.64
C GLU A 33 -14.78 7.22 -17.80
N ASP A 34 -13.77 8.06 -17.60
CA ASP A 34 -12.37 7.69 -17.78
C ASP A 34 -11.76 7.21 -16.45
N LEU A 35 -11.09 6.06 -16.49
CA LEU A 35 -10.26 5.56 -15.40
C LEU A 35 -8.79 5.76 -15.73
N TYR A 36 -8.07 6.42 -14.85
CA TYR A 36 -6.62 6.57 -14.91
C TYR A 36 -5.94 5.66 -13.89
N PHE A 37 -4.81 5.10 -14.28
CA PHE A 37 -3.99 4.28 -13.39
C PHE A 37 -2.52 4.27 -13.80
N LEU A 38 -1.64 3.97 -12.85
CA LEU A 38 -0.22 3.76 -13.11
C LEU A 38 0.05 2.30 -13.45
N GLU A 39 0.88 2.07 -14.46
CA GLU A 39 1.38 0.75 -14.85
C GLU A 39 2.91 0.76 -14.80
N SER A 40 3.50 0.04 -13.84
CA SER A 40 4.94 -0.19 -13.80
C SER A 40 5.33 -1.16 -14.89
N ARG A 41 6.36 -0.83 -15.67
CA ARG A 41 6.85 -1.61 -16.81
C ARG A 41 8.31 -2.01 -16.63
N PRO A 42 8.57 -3.17 -16.02
CA PRO A 42 9.93 -3.65 -15.79
C PRO A 42 10.75 -3.85 -17.06
N SER A 43 10.11 -4.27 -18.16
CA SER A 43 10.73 -4.42 -19.49
C SER A 43 11.20 -3.10 -20.09
N GLU A 44 10.66 -1.97 -19.63
CA GLU A 44 10.97 -0.62 -20.09
C GLU A 44 11.84 0.13 -19.07
N ARG A 45 12.90 -0.55 -18.59
CA ARG A 45 13.84 -0.05 -17.55
C ARG A 45 13.15 0.28 -16.23
N GLY A 46 12.01 -0.34 -15.95
CA GLY A 46 11.25 -0.13 -14.72
C GLY A 46 10.63 1.25 -14.61
N ARG A 47 10.29 1.90 -15.74
CA ARG A 47 9.51 3.14 -15.74
C ARG A 47 8.05 2.84 -15.38
N THR A 48 7.35 3.87 -14.89
CA THR A 48 5.91 3.84 -14.68
C THR A 48 5.20 4.67 -15.75
N ALA A 49 4.20 4.09 -16.39
CA ALA A 49 3.38 4.73 -17.40
C ALA A 49 2.03 5.17 -16.81
N LEU A 50 1.49 6.32 -17.24
CA LEU A 50 0.10 6.69 -16.95
C LEU A 50 -0.81 6.11 -18.04
N MET A 51 -1.80 5.35 -17.62
CA MET A 51 -2.75 4.67 -18.50
C MET A 51 -4.12 5.31 -18.37
N LEU A 52 -4.87 5.34 -19.46
CA LEU A 52 -6.29 5.71 -19.52
C LEU A 52 -7.07 4.51 -20.02
N TRP A 53 -8.16 4.18 -19.32
CA TRP A 53 -9.09 3.12 -19.65
C TRP A 53 -10.52 3.66 -19.72
N ARG A 54 -11.22 3.32 -20.81
CA ARG A 54 -12.66 3.55 -21.01
C ARG A 54 -13.43 2.26 -21.22
N SER A 55 -12.81 1.30 -21.90
CA SER A 55 -13.35 -0.03 -22.18
C SER A 55 -12.22 -1.03 -22.40
N ALA A 56 -12.58 -2.31 -22.60
CA ALA A 56 -11.61 -3.35 -22.93
C ALA A 56 -10.82 -3.04 -24.21
N GLU A 57 -11.44 -2.39 -25.20
CA GLU A 57 -10.83 -2.00 -26.47
C GLU A 57 -10.14 -0.63 -26.42
N GLU A 58 -10.55 0.23 -25.48
CA GLU A 58 -10.04 1.59 -25.32
C GLU A 58 -9.22 1.72 -24.03
N CYS A 59 -7.99 1.19 -24.10
CA CYS A 59 -6.99 1.32 -23.05
C CYS A 59 -5.63 1.66 -23.65
N PHE A 60 -5.10 2.84 -23.35
CA PHE A 60 -3.85 3.33 -23.94
C PHE A 60 -3.01 4.13 -22.96
N GLU A 61 -1.73 4.24 -23.29
CA GLU A 61 -0.78 5.05 -22.54
C GLU A 61 -1.03 6.54 -22.84
N VAL A 62 -1.24 7.31 -21.79
CA VAL A 62 -1.38 8.78 -21.84
C VAL A 62 -0.01 9.44 -21.96
N THR A 63 0.98 8.86 -21.28
CA THR A 63 2.39 9.22 -21.41
C THR A 63 3.03 8.57 -22.64
N ASN A 64 4.19 9.06 -23.06
CA ASN A 64 5.04 8.34 -24.03
C ASN A 64 6.27 7.75 -23.33
N ASP A 65 7.08 7.00 -24.07
CA ASP A 65 8.26 6.28 -23.55
C ASP A 65 9.37 7.19 -22.98
N GLY A 66 9.29 8.51 -23.21
CA GLY A 66 10.18 9.51 -22.62
C GLY A 66 9.89 9.85 -21.16
N PHE A 67 8.77 9.39 -20.59
CA PHE A 67 8.32 9.76 -19.24
C PHE A 67 8.22 8.57 -18.30
N ASP A 68 8.53 8.84 -17.03
CA ASP A 68 8.47 7.90 -15.92
C ASP A 68 7.67 8.55 -14.78
N VAL A 69 6.39 8.18 -14.66
CA VAL A 69 5.43 8.83 -13.74
C VAL A 69 5.67 8.36 -12.31
N ARG A 70 6.66 8.98 -11.65
CA ARG A 70 7.03 8.72 -10.26
C ARG A 70 7.62 9.96 -9.63
N THR A 71 7.34 10.13 -8.35
CA THR A 71 7.96 11.13 -7.47
C THR A 71 8.93 10.46 -6.51
N MET A 72 9.91 11.22 -6.03
CA MET A 72 10.92 10.82 -5.05
C MET A 72 10.77 11.59 -3.73
N VAL A 73 9.65 12.28 -3.50
CA VAL A 73 9.34 12.87 -2.18
C VAL A 73 9.37 11.76 -1.13
N HIS A 74 10.08 12.00 -0.02
CA HIS A 74 10.36 11.05 1.06
C HIS A 74 11.06 9.76 0.59
N GLU A 75 11.67 9.77 -0.61
CA GLU A 75 12.32 8.63 -1.30
C GLU A 75 11.40 7.43 -1.65
N TYR A 76 10.19 7.37 -1.08
CA TYR A 76 9.17 6.35 -1.37
C TYR A 76 8.18 6.81 -2.44
N GLY A 77 7.84 8.11 -2.46
CA GLY A 77 6.91 8.71 -3.41
C GLY A 77 5.46 8.26 -3.27
N GLY A 78 4.69 8.44 -4.35
CA GLY A 78 3.25 8.18 -4.40
C GLY A 78 2.47 9.46 -4.76
N GLY A 79 1.21 9.30 -5.16
CA GLY A 79 0.35 10.42 -5.58
C GLY A 79 1.02 11.22 -6.70
N ALA A 80 1.63 10.51 -7.65
CA ALA A 80 2.49 11.09 -8.68
C ALA A 80 1.70 11.78 -9.79
N TYR A 81 0.37 11.64 -9.81
CA TYR A 81 -0.48 12.30 -10.77
C TYR A 81 -1.85 12.68 -10.16
N ALA A 82 -2.52 13.61 -10.83
CA ALA A 82 -3.91 13.95 -10.58
C ALA A 82 -4.63 14.17 -11.91
N VAL A 83 -5.93 13.90 -11.94
CA VAL A 83 -6.77 14.13 -13.13
C VAL A 83 -8.09 14.82 -12.75
N ALA A 84 -8.48 15.79 -13.56
CA ALA A 84 -9.79 16.42 -13.51
C ALA A 84 -10.12 17.05 -14.87
N ASN A 85 -11.39 17.02 -15.26
CA ASN A 85 -11.89 17.68 -16.46
C ASN A 85 -11.15 17.29 -17.75
N GLY A 86 -10.75 16.01 -17.86
CA GLY A 86 -10.02 15.44 -18.98
C GLY A 86 -8.53 15.80 -19.02
N ILE A 87 -8.01 16.52 -18.03
CA ILE A 87 -6.61 16.97 -18.00
C ILE A 87 -5.87 16.20 -16.90
N ALA A 88 -4.77 15.55 -17.27
CA ALA A 88 -3.88 14.87 -16.34
C ALA A 88 -2.62 15.71 -16.09
N PHE A 89 -2.27 15.84 -14.81
CA PHE A 89 -1.00 16.38 -14.36
C PHE A 89 -0.19 15.28 -13.69
N PHE A 90 1.11 15.20 -13.96
CA PHE A 90 1.95 14.13 -13.43
C PHE A 90 3.39 14.57 -13.19
N VAL A 91 4.05 13.94 -12.22
CA VAL A 91 5.46 14.16 -11.89
C VAL A 91 6.33 13.22 -12.71
N ASN A 92 7.34 13.76 -13.38
CA ASN A 92 8.30 12.95 -14.12
C ASN A 92 9.54 12.65 -13.27
N LYS A 93 9.90 11.38 -13.13
CA LYS A 93 10.96 10.93 -12.21
C LYS A 93 12.31 11.56 -12.53
N SER A 94 12.64 11.75 -13.80
CA SER A 94 13.99 12.15 -14.21
C SER A 94 14.37 13.57 -13.77
N ASN A 95 13.40 14.47 -13.60
CA ASN A 95 13.63 15.85 -13.19
C ASN A 95 12.74 16.33 -12.03
N GLN A 96 11.80 15.50 -11.55
CA GLN A 96 10.87 15.80 -10.46
C GLN A 96 9.89 16.97 -10.72
N ASP A 97 9.83 17.44 -11.96
CA ASP A 97 8.90 18.48 -12.39
C ASP A 97 7.52 17.92 -12.75
N ILE A 98 6.52 18.80 -12.70
CA ILE A 98 5.14 18.52 -13.08
C ILE A 98 4.95 18.80 -14.57
N TYR A 99 4.26 17.88 -15.22
CA TYR A 99 3.86 17.93 -16.62
C TYR A 99 2.35 17.81 -16.74
N GLN A 100 1.79 18.34 -17.83
CA GLN A 100 0.38 18.31 -18.17
C GLN A 100 0.18 17.62 -19.52
N VAL A 101 -0.90 16.87 -19.63
CA VAL A 101 -1.36 16.25 -20.87
C VAL A 101 -2.89 16.24 -20.93
N ASP A 102 -3.42 16.52 -22.12
CA ASP A 102 -4.85 16.46 -22.43
C ASP A 102 -5.06 15.40 -23.52
N PRO A 103 -5.46 14.16 -23.14
CA PRO A 103 -5.60 13.05 -24.07
C PRO A 103 -6.63 13.29 -25.18
N ALA A 104 -7.61 14.19 -24.98
CA ALA A 104 -8.62 14.50 -25.99
C ALA A 104 -8.07 15.39 -27.11
N HIS A 105 -7.05 16.20 -26.82
CA HIS A 105 -6.42 17.12 -27.77
C HIS A 105 -5.05 16.66 -28.26
N GLY A 106 -4.68 15.39 -28.00
CA GLY A 106 -3.48 14.73 -28.51
C GLY A 106 -2.49 14.34 -27.42
N THR A 107 -1.27 13.99 -27.80
CA THR A 107 -0.22 13.53 -26.87
C THR A 107 0.85 14.60 -26.60
N THR A 108 0.52 15.88 -26.85
CA THR A 108 1.45 16.97 -26.56
C THR A 108 1.54 17.14 -25.05
N ILE A 109 2.72 16.90 -24.50
CA ILE A 109 3.01 17.03 -23.07
C ILE A 109 3.67 18.38 -22.83
N LYS A 110 3.07 19.19 -21.94
CA LYS A 110 3.56 20.52 -21.55
C LYS A 110 4.21 20.43 -20.17
N GLN A 111 5.43 20.95 -20.02
CA GLN A 111 6.06 21.13 -18.71
C GLN A 111 5.42 22.32 -17.98
N ILE A 112 5.10 22.14 -16.70
CA ILE A 112 4.44 23.16 -15.86
C ILE A 112 5.44 23.79 -14.91
N THR A 113 6.24 23.00 -14.20
CA THR A 113 7.31 23.49 -13.32
C THR A 113 8.68 23.29 -13.95
N ASP A 114 9.65 24.15 -13.61
CA ASP A 114 11.05 24.02 -14.04
C ASP A 114 11.97 24.32 -12.85
N SER A 115 12.07 23.33 -11.95
CA SER A 115 12.67 23.48 -10.63
C SER A 115 14.14 23.06 -10.54
N GLY A 116 14.72 22.52 -11.63
CA GLY A 116 16.12 22.15 -11.69
C GLY A 116 16.56 21.10 -10.63
N LEU A 117 15.67 20.16 -10.28
CA LEU A 117 15.82 19.14 -9.22
C LEU A 117 15.86 19.67 -7.77
N GLY A 118 15.78 20.99 -7.55
CA GLY A 118 15.73 21.59 -6.22
C GLY A 118 14.38 21.42 -5.52
N GLU A 119 13.32 21.18 -6.28
CA GLU A 119 11.96 20.92 -5.77
C GLU A 119 11.48 19.55 -6.25
N ARG A 120 10.74 18.86 -5.38
CA ARG A 120 10.02 17.63 -5.73
C ARG A 120 8.57 17.76 -5.29
N PHE A 121 7.64 17.17 -6.04
CA PHE A 121 6.21 17.29 -5.78
C PHE A 121 5.55 15.91 -5.62
N ALA A 122 4.54 15.79 -4.76
CA ALA A 122 3.80 14.54 -4.51
C ALA A 122 2.39 14.77 -3.94
N ASP A 123 1.56 13.71 -3.90
CA ASP A 123 0.16 13.75 -3.45
C ASP A 123 -0.66 14.84 -4.15
N LEU A 124 -0.54 14.90 -5.48
CA LEU A 124 -1.20 15.91 -6.30
C LEU A 124 -2.73 15.79 -6.18
N ILE A 125 -3.39 16.93 -6.00
CA ILE A 125 -4.83 17.10 -6.19
C ILE A 125 -5.09 18.34 -7.05
N ILE A 126 -6.27 18.40 -7.66
CA ILE A 126 -6.68 19.49 -8.54
C ILE A 126 -7.87 20.23 -7.91
N ASP A 127 -7.83 21.56 -7.93
CA ASP A 127 -8.93 22.41 -7.47
C ASP A 127 -9.96 22.68 -8.59
N SER A 128 -11.03 23.41 -8.27
CA SER A 128 -12.08 23.74 -9.26
C SER A 128 -11.62 24.66 -10.40
N ALA A 129 -10.47 25.32 -10.26
CA ALA A 129 -9.88 26.18 -11.27
C ALA A 129 -8.84 25.44 -12.14
N ASN A 130 -8.69 24.13 -11.98
CA ASN A 130 -7.64 23.30 -12.59
C ASN A 130 -6.22 23.71 -12.17
N ASN A 131 -6.04 24.28 -10.99
CA ASN A 131 -4.73 24.44 -10.36
C ASN A 131 -4.41 23.26 -9.46
N LEU A 132 -3.14 23.10 -9.10
CA LEU A 132 -2.68 21.98 -8.30
C LEU A 132 -2.49 22.40 -6.85
N ILE A 133 -2.84 21.50 -5.94
CA ILE A 133 -2.38 21.53 -4.55
C ILE A 133 -1.62 20.23 -4.30
N CYS A 134 -0.44 20.32 -3.70
CA CYS A 134 0.41 19.14 -3.50
C CYS A 134 1.41 19.35 -2.35
N VAL A 135 2.04 18.26 -1.93
CA VAL A 135 3.22 18.31 -1.05
C VAL A 135 4.43 18.67 -1.91
N ARG A 136 5.22 19.63 -1.44
CA ARG A 136 6.53 19.96 -2.01
C ARG A 136 7.63 19.60 -1.02
N GLU A 137 8.68 18.95 -1.51
CA GLU A 137 9.96 18.73 -0.82
C GLU A 137 11.04 19.61 -1.46
N LEU A 138 11.65 20.49 -0.67
CA LEU A 138 12.71 21.40 -1.10
C LEU A 138 14.07 20.85 -0.67
N HIS A 139 14.95 20.62 -1.65
CA HIS A 139 16.31 20.13 -1.42
C HIS A 139 17.30 21.28 -1.32
N HIS A 140 18.12 21.22 -0.27
CA HIS A 140 19.19 22.19 0.01
C HIS A 140 20.53 21.45 -0.02
N GLU A 141 21.63 22.13 -0.40
CA GLU A 141 22.92 21.46 -0.65
C GLU A 141 23.50 20.71 0.58
N GLU A 142 23.22 21.17 1.81
CA GLU A 142 23.84 20.63 3.03
C GLU A 142 22.88 20.43 4.22
N THR A 143 21.57 20.56 4.03
CA THR A 143 20.58 20.33 5.10
C THR A 143 19.54 19.32 4.69
N GLU A 144 18.84 18.78 5.69
CA GLU A 144 17.67 17.95 5.43
C GLU A 144 16.65 18.71 4.58
N PRO A 145 15.95 18.02 3.65
CA PRO A 145 14.90 18.64 2.86
C PRO A 145 13.79 19.17 3.76
N THR A 146 13.21 20.31 3.37
CA THR A 146 12.03 20.88 4.05
C THR A 146 10.78 20.59 3.24
N ASN A 147 9.66 20.33 3.90
CA ASN A 147 8.39 20.06 3.22
C ASN A 147 7.39 21.19 3.43
N ASP A 148 6.55 21.45 2.42
CA ASP A 148 5.45 22.41 2.48
C ASP A 148 4.20 21.85 1.79
N LEU A 149 3.03 22.36 2.14
CA LEU A 149 1.85 22.28 1.30
C LEU A 149 1.82 23.50 0.36
N VAL A 150 1.73 23.27 -0.95
CA VAL A 150 1.80 24.33 -1.96
C VAL A 150 0.60 24.32 -2.91
N HIS A 151 0.31 25.49 -3.46
CA HIS A 151 -0.58 25.69 -4.61
C HIS A 151 0.25 26.08 -5.83
N ILE A 152 -0.04 25.47 -6.98
CA ILE A 152 0.66 25.69 -8.25
C ILE A 152 -0.34 26.12 -9.31
N ASP A 153 -0.13 27.29 -9.89
CA ASP A 153 -0.91 27.76 -11.04
C ASP A 153 -0.57 26.92 -12.28
N SER A 154 -1.56 26.24 -12.86
CA SER A 154 -1.34 25.29 -13.94
C SER A 154 -0.97 25.93 -15.28
N ILE A 155 -1.15 27.25 -15.41
CA ILE A 155 -0.84 27.97 -16.65
C ILE A 155 0.62 28.44 -16.64
N SER A 156 0.98 29.17 -15.59
CA SER A 156 2.27 29.85 -15.39
C SER A 156 3.33 28.98 -14.72
N GLY A 157 2.93 27.97 -13.96
CA GLY A 157 3.83 27.17 -13.13
C GLY A 157 4.26 27.85 -11.84
N GLU A 158 3.68 29.00 -11.48
CA GLU A 158 4.02 29.71 -10.25
C GLU A 158 3.61 28.90 -9.01
N VAL A 159 4.57 28.69 -8.10
CA VAL A 159 4.41 27.94 -6.87
C VAL A 159 4.26 28.90 -5.69
N SER A 160 3.20 28.71 -4.90
CA SER A 160 2.89 29.50 -3.71
C SER A 160 2.67 28.58 -2.50
N VAL A 161 3.18 28.97 -1.33
CA VAL A 161 3.07 28.16 -0.11
C VAL A 161 1.70 28.39 0.54
N LEU A 162 0.96 27.30 0.77
CA LEU A 162 -0.30 27.32 1.51
C LEU A 162 -0.09 27.08 3.01
N HIS A 163 0.82 26.17 3.36
CA HIS A 163 1.13 25.85 4.75
C HIS A 163 2.58 25.33 4.86
N HIS A 164 3.26 25.72 5.94
CA HIS A 164 4.65 25.34 6.24
C HIS A 164 4.86 25.21 7.75
N GLY A 165 6.04 24.73 8.14
CA GLY A 165 6.46 24.64 9.55
C GLY A 165 6.41 23.25 10.17
N HIS A 166 6.16 22.21 9.35
CA HIS A 166 6.32 20.82 9.74
C HIS A 166 7.37 20.11 8.89
N ASP A 167 8.02 19.09 9.45
CA ASP A 167 8.99 18.29 8.71
C ASP A 167 8.33 17.50 7.58
N PHE A 168 7.06 17.10 7.75
CA PHE A 168 6.33 16.29 6.79
C PHE A 168 4.86 16.70 6.62
N TYR A 169 4.33 16.52 5.40
CA TYR A 169 2.93 16.74 5.03
C TYR A 169 2.42 15.57 4.20
N ALA A 170 1.11 15.29 4.21
CA ALA A 170 0.47 14.31 3.32
C ALA A 170 -1.05 14.52 3.20
N SER A 171 -1.66 13.81 2.24
CA SER A 171 -3.11 13.68 2.08
C SER A 171 -3.92 14.98 2.03
N PRO A 172 -3.53 15.99 1.23
CA PRO A 172 -4.40 17.15 1.00
C PRO A 172 -5.70 16.71 0.32
N ARG A 173 -6.86 17.12 0.83
CA ARG A 173 -8.17 16.83 0.24
C ARG A 173 -9.08 18.05 0.34
N ILE A 174 -9.59 18.51 -0.80
CA ILE A 174 -10.50 19.65 -0.89
C ILE A 174 -11.95 19.16 -0.66
N SER A 175 -12.73 19.95 0.08
CA SER A 175 -14.15 19.67 0.31
C SER A 175 -14.96 19.70 -0.99
N PRO A 176 -16.11 19.01 -1.08
CA PRO A 176 -16.91 18.97 -2.31
C PRO A 176 -17.37 20.34 -2.81
N ASN A 177 -17.49 21.33 -1.90
CA ASN A 177 -17.85 22.71 -2.23
C ASN A 177 -16.64 23.60 -2.57
N GLY A 178 -15.41 23.08 -2.51
CA GLY A 178 -14.18 23.81 -2.86
C GLY A 178 -13.66 24.79 -1.80
N ASN A 179 -14.35 24.97 -0.67
CA ASN A 179 -14.05 26.05 0.28
C ASN A 179 -13.16 25.64 1.45
N GLN A 180 -12.94 24.35 1.66
CA GLN A 180 -12.16 23.83 2.78
C GLN A 180 -11.16 22.79 2.29
N ILE A 181 -10.10 22.59 3.07
CA ILE A 181 -9.11 21.54 2.85
C ILE A 181 -8.81 20.84 4.16
N VAL A 182 -8.60 19.53 4.10
CA VAL A 182 -7.95 18.77 5.16
C VAL A 182 -6.60 18.24 4.67
N PHE A 183 -5.64 18.14 5.57
CA PHE A 183 -4.33 17.56 5.29
C PHE A 183 -3.69 17.03 6.58
N LEU A 184 -2.72 16.14 6.43
CA LEU A 184 -1.92 15.59 7.52
C LEU A 184 -0.58 16.31 7.59
N ALA A 185 -0.07 16.49 8.81
CA ALA A 185 1.31 16.89 9.06
C ALA A 185 1.88 16.17 10.28
N TRP A 186 3.19 15.99 10.32
CA TRP A 186 3.91 15.44 11.47
C TRP A 186 5.38 15.88 11.43
N ASP A 187 6.07 15.65 12.55
CA ASP A 187 7.43 16.12 12.76
C ASP A 187 8.32 15.01 13.30
N HIS A 188 9.63 15.18 13.14
CA HIS A 188 10.60 14.39 13.86
C HIS A 188 10.38 14.48 15.38
N PRO A 189 10.62 13.38 16.13
CA PRO A 189 11.17 12.10 15.68
C PRO A 189 10.12 11.09 15.20
N ASN A 190 8.85 11.47 15.06
CA ASN A 190 7.78 10.54 14.75
C ASN A 190 7.80 10.11 13.28
N MET A 191 7.49 8.83 13.06
CA MET A 191 6.96 8.34 11.80
C MET A 191 5.43 8.54 11.78
N PRO A 192 4.76 8.54 10.61
CA PRO A 192 3.32 8.80 10.56
C PRO A 192 2.47 7.72 11.26
N TRP A 193 3.00 6.52 11.52
CA TRP A 193 2.32 5.51 12.34
C TRP A 193 2.56 5.64 13.84
N ASP A 194 3.44 6.55 14.26
CA ASP A 194 3.62 6.92 15.67
C ASP A 194 2.59 8.01 16.03
N GLY A 195 2.50 9.06 15.22
CA GLY A 195 1.44 10.05 15.31
C GLY A 195 1.46 11.10 14.20
N THR A 196 0.28 11.56 13.80
CA THR A 196 0.06 12.63 12.82
C THR A 196 -1.01 13.59 13.31
N GLN A 197 -0.98 14.83 12.83
CA GLN A 197 -1.99 15.86 13.11
C GLN A 197 -2.86 16.05 11.87
N LEU A 198 -4.18 15.96 12.04
CA LEU A 198 -5.15 16.25 10.99
C LEU A 198 -5.59 17.72 11.09
N TYR A 199 -5.22 18.50 10.08
CA TYR A 199 -5.59 19.89 9.95
C TYR A 199 -6.85 20.06 9.11
N LEU A 200 -7.67 21.03 9.48
CA LEU A 200 -8.77 21.59 8.69
C LEU A 200 -8.49 23.08 8.48
N GLY A 201 -8.51 23.53 7.23
CA GLY A 201 -8.36 24.93 6.85
C GLY A 201 -9.46 25.39 5.88
N SER A 202 -9.64 26.70 5.76
CA SER A 202 -10.59 27.33 4.83
C SER A 202 -9.84 28.16 3.80
N PHE A 203 -10.31 28.16 2.55
CA PHE A 203 -9.76 29.02 1.51
C PHE A 203 -10.35 30.43 1.59
N LYS A 204 -9.49 31.45 1.54
CA LYS A 204 -9.89 32.83 1.25
C LYS A 204 -10.27 32.97 -0.22
N ILE A 205 -10.97 34.07 -0.56
CA ILE A 205 -11.18 34.48 -1.96
C ILE A 205 -9.84 34.68 -2.70
N SER A 206 -8.77 35.05 -1.99
CA SER A 206 -7.43 35.19 -2.56
C SER A 206 -6.70 33.88 -2.83
N GLY A 207 -7.26 32.72 -2.44
CA GLY A 207 -6.64 31.40 -2.58
C GLY A 207 -5.74 30.97 -1.41
N GLU A 208 -5.39 31.89 -0.51
CA GLU A 208 -4.64 31.56 0.72
C GLU A 208 -5.50 30.76 1.72
N LEU A 209 -4.85 29.98 2.57
CA LEU A 209 -5.50 29.34 3.71
C LEU A 209 -5.70 30.31 4.88
N GLU A 210 -6.83 30.16 5.57
CA GLU A 210 -7.11 30.76 6.87
C GLU A 210 -7.80 29.78 7.81
N ASN A 211 -7.83 30.14 9.10
CA ASN A 211 -8.47 29.36 10.15
C ASN A 211 -8.02 27.90 10.18
N THR A 212 -6.73 27.66 9.90
CA THR A 212 -6.13 26.33 9.92
C THR A 212 -6.00 25.84 11.36
N THR A 213 -6.69 24.76 11.69
CA THR A 213 -6.75 24.20 13.04
C THR A 213 -6.59 22.69 13.01
N ILE A 214 -5.96 22.13 14.04
CA ILE A 214 -5.93 20.68 14.26
C ILE A 214 -7.30 20.24 14.79
N VAL A 215 -7.90 19.25 14.14
CA VAL A 215 -9.23 18.71 14.47
C VAL A 215 -9.20 17.30 15.04
N ALA A 216 -8.11 16.57 14.83
CA ALA A 216 -7.82 15.27 15.42
C ALA A 216 -6.30 14.98 15.33
N GLY A 217 -5.81 13.99 16.05
CA GLY A 217 -4.43 13.54 15.96
C GLY A 217 -3.51 14.15 17.02
N GLY A 218 -2.25 13.77 16.95
CA GLY A 218 -1.22 14.21 17.90
C GLY A 218 0.05 13.39 17.77
N THR A 219 0.94 13.49 18.76
CA THR A 219 2.22 12.77 18.75
C THR A 219 2.09 11.28 19.04
N GLU A 220 0.94 10.84 19.57
CA GLU A 220 0.67 9.45 19.94
C GLU A 220 -0.59 8.87 19.27
N GLU A 221 -1.20 9.62 18.36
CA GLU A 221 -2.37 9.23 17.58
C GLU A 221 -2.02 9.29 16.09
N SER A 222 -2.05 8.15 15.42
CA SER A 222 -1.73 8.00 14.01
C SER A 222 -3.00 8.08 13.18
N ILE A 223 -3.16 9.20 12.48
CA ILE A 223 -4.23 9.41 11.51
C ILE A 223 -3.73 9.15 10.10
N VAL A 224 -4.53 8.41 9.34
CA VAL A 224 -4.32 8.18 7.91
C VAL A 224 -5.60 8.41 7.11
N GLN A 225 -5.42 8.74 5.84
CA GLN A 225 -6.46 8.79 4.81
C GLN A 225 -7.75 9.56 5.18
N PRO A 226 -7.70 10.89 5.37
CA PRO A 226 -8.92 11.69 5.36
C PRO A 226 -9.63 11.62 3.99
N ILE A 227 -10.96 11.56 3.98
CA ILE A 227 -11.81 11.57 2.78
C ILE A 227 -13.09 12.37 3.03
N TRP A 228 -13.48 13.22 2.08
CA TRP A 228 -14.74 13.96 2.19
C TRP A 228 -15.93 13.10 1.77
N LEU A 229 -17.04 13.24 2.51
CA LEU A 229 -18.37 12.76 2.14
C LEU A 229 -19.09 13.83 1.32
N SER A 230 -20.08 13.44 0.51
CA SER A 230 -20.78 14.35 -0.41
C SER A 230 -21.51 15.51 0.28
N ASN A 231 -21.85 15.36 1.57
CA ASN A 231 -22.54 16.37 2.37
C ASN A 231 -21.61 17.37 3.10
N GLY A 232 -20.29 17.26 2.90
CA GLY A 232 -19.32 18.15 3.54
C GLY A 232 -18.87 17.74 4.94
N ARG A 233 -19.26 16.56 5.43
CA ARG A 233 -18.52 15.86 6.49
C ARG A 233 -17.28 15.21 5.90
N PHE A 234 -16.31 14.82 6.72
CA PHE A 234 -15.23 13.96 6.26
C PHE A 234 -15.01 12.80 7.22
N ALA A 235 -14.67 11.64 6.66
CA ALA A 235 -14.19 10.50 7.39
C ALA A 235 -12.66 10.50 7.42
N TYR A 236 -12.07 9.88 8.42
CA TYR A 236 -10.64 9.63 8.52
C TYR A 236 -10.40 8.34 9.31
N VAL A 237 -9.20 7.79 9.24
CA VAL A 237 -8.82 6.61 9.99
C VAL A 237 -7.86 7.01 11.10
N SER A 238 -8.17 6.67 12.34
CA SER A 238 -7.31 6.93 13.51
C SER A 238 -7.09 5.65 14.30
N ASP A 239 -5.89 5.49 14.86
CA ASP A 239 -5.58 4.40 15.78
C ASP A 239 -5.77 4.73 17.27
N GLU A 240 -6.50 5.80 17.59
CA GLU A 240 -6.82 6.20 18.97
C GLU A 240 -7.43 5.04 19.80
N SER A 241 -8.19 4.14 19.16
CA SER A 241 -8.78 2.96 19.82
C SER A 241 -7.78 1.82 20.08
N GLY A 242 -6.54 1.95 19.63
CA GLY A 242 -5.51 0.90 19.59
C GLY A 242 -5.45 0.14 18.27
N PHE A 243 -6.41 0.35 17.37
CA PHE A 243 -6.42 -0.16 15.99
C PHE A 243 -6.87 0.98 15.07
N TRP A 244 -6.36 1.05 13.84
CA TRP A 244 -6.83 2.02 12.85
C TRP A 244 -8.31 1.78 12.54
N ASN A 245 -9.19 2.57 13.15
CA ASN A 245 -10.63 2.53 12.99
C ASN A 245 -11.14 3.79 12.31
N ILE A 246 -12.37 3.74 11.79
CA ILE A 246 -12.97 4.84 11.03
C ILE A 246 -13.62 5.82 12.00
N PHE A 247 -13.36 7.11 11.78
CA PHE A 247 -13.99 8.23 12.47
C PHE A 247 -14.62 9.16 11.45
N VAL A 248 -15.65 9.89 11.87
CA VAL A 248 -16.25 10.98 11.08
C VAL A 248 -16.16 12.27 11.87
N HIS A 249 -15.77 13.34 11.18
CA HIS A 249 -15.78 14.70 11.68
C HIS A 249 -16.93 15.50 11.06
N GLU A 250 -17.66 16.20 11.91
CA GLU A 250 -18.76 17.08 11.52
C GLU A 250 -18.87 18.30 12.43
N THR A 251 -19.93 19.10 12.25
CA THR A 251 -20.17 20.26 13.11
C THR A 251 -20.42 19.80 14.54
N GLY A 252 -19.46 20.04 15.43
CA GLY A 252 -19.52 19.66 16.84
C GLY A 252 -18.42 18.71 17.29
N GLY A 253 -17.65 18.15 16.37
CA GLY A 253 -16.47 17.33 16.66
C GLY A 253 -16.43 16.02 15.87
N SER A 254 -15.57 15.11 16.32
CA SER A 254 -15.42 13.78 15.72
C SER A 254 -16.06 12.70 16.58
N TYR A 255 -16.49 11.60 15.94
CA TYR A 255 -16.96 10.39 16.61
C TYR A 255 -16.46 9.14 15.88
N ALA A 256 -16.24 8.06 16.64
CA ALA A 256 -15.87 6.76 16.08
C ALA A 256 -17.06 6.14 15.33
N VAL A 257 -16.84 5.67 14.10
CA VAL A 257 -17.79 4.89 13.32
C VAL A 257 -17.58 3.40 13.56
N THR A 258 -16.33 2.96 13.59
CA THR A 258 -15.94 1.59 13.96
C THR A 258 -15.13 1.59 15.25
N ASN A 259 -15.21 0.52 16.03
CA ASN A 259 -14.44 0.35 17.25
C ASN A 259 -14.24 -1.14 17.53
N GLU A 260 -13.20 -1.71 16.92
CA GLU A 260 -12.94 -3.14 16.97
C GLU A 260 -11.46 -3.45 16.71
N ALA A 261 -11.07 -4.69 17.02
CA ALA A 261 -9.73 -5.22 16.78
C ALA A 261 -9.49 -5.57 15.30
N ALA A 262 -9.66 -4.58 14.41
CA ALA A 262 -9.44 -4.67 12.98
C ALA A 262 -8.85 -3.35 12.46
N GLU A 263 -8.06 -3.43 11.39
CA GLU A 263 -7.34 -2.28 10.83
C GLU A 263 -7.99 -1.88 9.50
N TYR A 264 -8.48 -0.64 9.45
CA TYR A 264 -9.02 0.02 8.27
C TYR A 264 -7.97 0.91 7.58
N GLY A 265 -6.82 1.08 8.22
CA GLY A 265 -5.71 1.91 7.76
C GLY A 265 -4.47 1.10 7.38
N PHE A 266 -3.38 1.82 7.19
CA PHE A 266 -2.09 1.30 6.75
C PHE A 266 -0.97 2.20 7.29
N PRO A 267 0.28 1.70 7.38
CA PRO A 267 1.42 2.58 7.62
C PRO A 267 1.64 3.48 6.41
N LEU A 268 1.54 4.80 6.60
CA LEU A 268 1.65 5.81 5.54
C LEU A 268 3.11 5.98 5.07
N TRP A 269 3.63 5.00 4.34
CA TRP A 269 4.94 5.08 3.67
C TRP A 269 4.89 5.82 2.33
N ASN A 270 3.77 5.67 1.61
CA ASN A 270 3.56 6.24 0.30
C ASN A 270 2.36 7.17 0.31
N PHE A 271 2.43 8.24 -0.48
CA PHE A 271 1.28 9.11 -0.71
C PHE A 271 0.19 8.41 -1.51
N GLY A 272 -1.04 8.91 -1.38
CA GLY A 272 -2.17 8.45 -2.20
C GLY A 272 -2.63 7.00 -1.93
N MET A 273 -2.12 6.34 -0.90
CA MET A 273 -2.63 5.03 -0.46
C MET A 273 -4.10 5.15 -0.03
N ARG A 274 -4.92 4.16 -0.41
CA ARG A 274 -6.37 4.15 -0.18
C ARG A 274 -6.89 2.78 0.23
N SER A 275 -7.45 2.71 1.44
CA SER A 275 -8.23 1.61 2.01
C SER A 275 -9.69 1.99 2.26
N LEU A 276 -10.06 3.26 2.10
CA LEU A 276 -11.44 3.75 2.13
C LEU A 276 -11.86 4.43 0.81
N VAL A 277 -13.14 4.32 0.46
CA VAL A 277 -13.80 5.06 -0.63
C VAL A 277 -15.16 5.56 -0.15
N ALA A 278 -15.41 6.87 -0.27
CA ALA A 278 -16.74 7.44 -0.03
C ALA A 278 -17.68 7.16 -1.20
N LEU A 279 -18.83 6.53 -0.92
CA LEU A 279 -19.84 6.24 -1.94
C LEU A 279 -20.88 7.34 -2.02
N ASN A 280 -21.30 7.88 -0.87
CA ASN A 280 -22.31 8.93 -0.75
C ASN A 280 -22.12 9.73 0.56
N GLU A 281 -23.20 10.31 1.10
CA GLU A 281 -23.20 11.15 2.31
C GLU A 281 -22.93 10.41 3.62
N SER A 282 -23.05 9.09 3.64
CA SER A 282 -22.90 8.28 4.87
C SER A 282 -22.20 6.94 4.66
N VAL A 283 -22.18 6.38 3.45
CA VAL A 283 -21.66 5.04 3.19
C VAL A 283 -20.24 5.10 2.63
N LEU A 284 -19.36 4.31 3.25
CA LEU A 284 -18.01 4.01 2.78
C LEU A 284 -17.93 2.57 2.29
N LEU A 285 -17.09 2.31 1.29
CA LEU A 285 -16.50 0.98 1.09
C LEU A 285 -15.10 0.98 1.71
N ALA A 286 -14.79 -0.03 2.50
CA ALA A 286 -13.55 -0.13 3.24
C ALA A 286 -12.88 -1.48 3.09
N ALA A 287 -11.55 -1.49 2.98
CA ALA A 287 -10.72 -2.68 3.10
C ALA A 287 -10.37 -2.90 4.57
N LYS A 288 -11.02 -3.87 5.19
CA LYS A 288 -10.88 -4.22 6.61
C LYS A 288 -9.85 -5.34 6.74
N ASN A 289 -8.85 -5.16 7.58
CA ASN A 289 -7.86 -6.19 7.89
C ASN A 289 -8.08 -6.76 9.29
N THR A 290 -8.31 -8.05 9.35
CA THR A 290 -8.49 -8.83 10.58
C THR A 290 -7.34 -9.82 10.76
N GLU A 291 -7.31 -10.53 11.90
CA GLU A 291 -6.39 -11.66 12.07
C GLU A 291 -6.59 -12.77 11.01
N SER A 292 -7.79 -12.90 10.45
CA SER A 292 -8.12 -13.90 9.42
C SER A 292 -7.76 -13.48 7.99
N GLY A 293 -7.35 -12.23 7.77
CA GLY A 293 -7.05 -11.69 6.45
C GLY A 293 -7.81 -10.39 6.16
N GLN A 294 -7.77 -9.95 4.91
CA GLN A 294 -8.49 -8.77 4.46
C GLN A 294 -9.84 -9.14 3.84
N GLU A 295 -10.82 -8.28 4.03
CA GLU A 295 -12.15 -8.34 3.41
C GLU A 295 -12.62 -6.92 3.04
N LEU A 296 -13.55 -6.82 2.09
CA LEU A 296 -14.26 -5.58 1.81
C LEU A 296 -15.54 -5.49 2.62
N VAL A 297 -15.80 -4.34 3.22
CA VAL A 297 -17.02 -4.06 3.98
C VAL A 297 -17.62 -2.72 3.57
N PHE A 298 -18.94 -2.67 3.44
CA PHE A 298 -19.68 -1.42 3.42
C PHE A 298 -19.88 -0.95 4.87
N VAL A 299 -19.60 0.32 5.14
CA VAL A 299 -19.73 0.94 6.46
C VAL A 299 -20.65 2.14 6.34
N ASP A 300 -21.80 2.09 7.02
CA ASP A 300 -22.70 3.22 7.15
C ASP A 300 -22.30 4.06 8.37
N CYS A 301 -21.85 5.29 8.14
CA CYS A 301 -21.32 6.18 9.17
C CYS A 301 -22.37 6.75 10.12
N ASP A 302 -23.65 6.70 9.75
CA ASP A 302 -24.74 7.24 10.58
C ASP A 302 -25.31 6.15 11.49
N THR A 303 -25.41 4.92 10.98
CA THR A 303 -25.92 3.77 11.74
C THR A 303 -24.81 2.93 12.38
N GLN A 304 -23.55 3.14 12.00
CA GLN A 304 -22.38 2.36 12.40
C GLN A 304 -22.51 0.87 12.01
N LEU A 305 -23.33 0.57 11.01
CA LEU A 305 -23.54 -0.79 10.53
C LEU A 305 -22.47 -1.17 9.50
N GLU A 306 -21.87 -2.34 9.71
CA GLU A 306 -20.97 -2.97 8.76
C GLU A 306 -21.67 -4.11 8.00
N THR A 307 -21.53 -4.12 6.68
CA THR A 307 -22.04 -5.17 5.80
C THR A 307 -20.90 -5.73 4.95
N PRO A 308 -20.49 -7.00 5.15
CA PRO A 308 -19.46 -7.64 4.35
C PRO A 308 -19.83 -7.75 2.87
N CYS A 309 -18.85 -7.58 1.99
CA CYS A 309 -18.93 -7.92 0.58
C CYS A 309 -18.52 -9.38 0.37
N VAL A 310 -19.20 -10.08 -0.54
CA VAL A 310 -18.74 -11.42 -0.95
C VAL A 310 -17.75 -11.26 -2.10
N ASP A 311 -16.48 -11.60 -1.86
CA ASP A 311 -15.44 -11.55 -2.88
C ASP A 311 -14.49 -12.77 -2.81
N THR A 312 -13.48 -12.79 -3.66
CA THR A 312 -12.50 -13.90 -3.78
C THR A 312 -11.05 -13.43 -3.64
N PHE A 313 -10.83 -12.18 -3.25
CA PHE A 313 -9.52 -11.58 -3.11
C PHE A 313 -9.02 -11.74 -1.67
N CYS A 314 -7.71 -11.60 -1.50
CA CYS A 314 -7.05 -11.67 -0.19
C CYS A 314 -6.31 -10.37 0.15
N SER A 315 -6.29 -9.40 -0.77
CA SER A 315 -5.87 -8.04 -0.50
C SER A 315 -6.49 -7.03 -1.46
N PHE A 316 -6.56 -5.78 -1.01
CA PHE A 316 -7.17 -4.66 -1.72
C PHE A 316 -6.26 -3.43 -1.63
N ALA A 317 -6.04 -2.75 -2.75
CA ALA A 317 -5.21 -1.55 -2.80
C ALA A 317 -5.74 -0.52 -3.79
N ALA A 318 -5.34 0.73 -3.60
CA ALA A 318 -5.57 1.86 -4.51
C ALA A 318 -7.03 2.05 -4.91
N MET A 319 -7.97 1.87 -3.98
CA MET A 319 -9.40 1.92 -4.30
C MET A 319 -9.87 3.31 -4.75
N THR A 320 -10.78 3.36 -5.72
CA THR A 320 -11.42 4.61 -6.18
C THR A 320 -12.87 4.38 -6.55
N LYS A 321 -13.74 5.35 -6.26
CA LYS A 321 -15.09 5.40 -6.84
C LYS A 321 -14.95 5.67 -8.35
N HIS A 322 -15.72 4.96 -9.16
CA HIS A 322 -15.81 5.13 -10.60
C HIS A 322 -17.27 5.03 -11.01
N LEU A 323 -17.87 6.16 -11.38
CA LEU A 323 -19.32 6.29 -11.57
C LEU A 323 -20.07 5.82 -10.30
N GLU A 324 -20.94 4.82 -10.42
CA GLU A 324 -21.69 4.23 -9.29
C GLU A 324 -20.99 3.02 -8.65
N ASP A 325 -19.85 2.60 -9.20
CA ASP A 325 -19.11 1.40 -8.79
C ASP A 325 -17.79 1.77 -8.09
N VAL A 326 -17.08 0.76 -7.59
CA VAL A 326 -15.72 0.93 -7.06
C VAL A 326 -14.75 0.10 -7.89
N ILE A 327 -13.60 0.69 -8.21
CA ILE A 327 -12.48 0.00 -8.85
C ILE A 327 -11.31 -0.06 -7.88
N PHE A 328 -10.65 -1.22 -7.80
CA PHE A 328 -9.52 -1.46 -6.93
C PHE A 328 -8.52 -2.45 -7.55
N ILE A 329 -7.33 -2.53 -6.96
CA ILE A 329 -6.35 -3.56 -7.27
C ILE A 329 -6.60 -4.73 -6.30
N GLY A 330 -7.06 -5.85 -6.83
CA GLY A 330 -7.35 -7.07 -6.08
C GLY A 330 -6.21 -8.07 -6.17
N GLY A 331 -5.67 -8.47 -5.02
CA GLY A 331 -4.67 -9.53 -4.93
C GLY A 331 -5.31 -10.89 -4.66
N GLN A 332 -4.82 -11.93 -5.34
CA GLN A 332 -5.31 -13.31 -5.18
C GLN A 332 -4.19 -14.20 -4.62
N SER A 333 -4.56 -15.23 -3.87
CA SER A 333 -3.60 -16.19 -3.29
C SER A 333 -3.14 -17.25 -4.30
N ASP A 334 -3.94 -17.49 -5.34
CA ASP A 334 -3.75 -18.55 -6.33
C ASP A 334 -3.60 -18.03 -7.78
N ASP A 335 -3.53 -16.72 -7.96
CA ASP A 335 -3.46 -16.05 -9.27
C ASP A 335 -2.75 -14.68 -9.18
N LEU A 336 -2.47 -14.08 -10.33
CA LEU A 336 -1.87 -12.74 -10.41
C LEU A 336 -2.87 -11.65 -9.99
N SER A 337 -2.36 -10.51 -9.53
CA SER A 337 -3.24 -9.40 -9.13
C SER A 337 -3.92 -8.79 -10.36
N SER A 338 -5.07 -8.18 -10.14
CA SER A 338 -5.89 -7.60 -11.20
C SER A 338 -6.47 -6.26 -10.81
N LEU A 339 -6.77 -5.44 -11.81
CA LEU A 339 -7.67 -4.30 -11.71
C LEU A 339 -9.11 -4.80 -11.80
N VAL A 340 -9.92 -4.49 -10.80
CA VAL A 340 -11.22 -5.12 -10.56
C VAL A 340 -12.28 -4.05 -10.34
N ARG A 341 -13.43 -4.20 -10.99
CA ARG A 341 -14.65 -3.44 -10.71
C ARG A 341 -15.56 -4.24 -9.81
N LEU A 342 -16.03 -3.61 -8.74
CA LEU A 342 -17.10 -4.09 -7.88
C LEU A 342 -18.33 -3.20 -8.09
N SER A 343 -19.43 -3.81 -8.51
CA SER A 343 -20.69 -3.09 -8.58
C SER A 343 -21.30 -2.93 -7.20
N VAL A 344 -21.55 -1.68 -6.80
CA VAL A 344 -22.07 -1.36 -5.47
C VAL A 344 -23.52 -1.86 -5.31
N HIS A 345 -24.30 -1.89 -6.38
CA HIS A 345 -25.71 -2.25 -6.33
C HIS A 345 -25.97 -3.75 -6.07
N ASN A 346 -25.19 -4.63 -6.69
CA ASN A 346 -25.42 -6.09 -6.64
C ASN A 346 -24.19 -6.91 -6.25
N GLN A 347 -23.07 -6.26 -5.91
CA GLN A 347 -21.79 -6.88 -5.57
C GLN A 347 -21.21 -7.76 -6.68
N ALA A 348 -21.61 -7.54 -7.95
CA ALA A 348 -20.99 -8.21 -9.07
C ALA A 348 -19.54 -7.76 -9.24
N ILE A 349 -18.66 -8.72 -9.49
CA ILE A 349 -17.22 -8.50 -9.67
C ILE A 349 -16.86 -8.73 -11.12
N GLU A 350 -16.14 -7.78 -11.71
CA GLU A 350 -15.61 -7.85 -13.07
C GLU A 350 -14.10 -7.56 -13.05
N THR A 351 -13.29 -8.44 -13.65
CA THR A 351 -11.87 -8.16 -13.89
C THR A 351 -11.72 -7.27 -15.11
N ILE A 352 -11.22 -6.05 -14.92
CA ILE A 352 -10.95 -5.10 -15.99
C ILE A 352 -9.66 -5.48 -16.72
N ARG A 353 -8.60 -5.77 -15.96
CA ARG A 353 -7.27 -6.09 -16.50
C ARG A 353 -6.49 -6.92 -15.49
N SER A 354 -5.85 -8.00 -15.95
CA SER A 354 -4.89 -8.77 -15.15
C SER A 354 -3.47 -8.27 -15.40
N GLN A 355 -2.57 -8.45 -14.42
CA GLN A 355 -1.12 -8.27 -14.61
C GLN A 355 -0.53 -9.19 -15.70
N GLY A 356 -1.23 -10.30 -16.01
CA GLY A 356 -0.86 -11.23 -17.06
C GLY A 356 -1.62 -12.55 -16.93
N GLU A 357 -1.17 -13.55 -17.68
CA GLU A 357 -1.64 -14.92 -17.50
C GLU A 357 -0.73 -15.65 -16.53
N LEU A 358 -1.33 -16.44 -15.63
CA LEU A 358 -0.55 -17.29 -14.73
C LEU A 358 0.23 -18.32 -15.56
N PRO A 359 1.58 -18.32 -15.51
CA PRO A 359 2.41 -19.15 -16.38
C PRO A 359 2.45 -20.63 -15.97
N VAL A 360 1.73 -21.00 -14.91
CA VAL A 360 1.68 -22.35 -14.34
C VAL A 360 0.25 -22.72 -13.94
N PRO A 361 -0.13 -24.01 -13.98
CA PRO A 361 -1.42 -24.45 -13.45
C PRO A 361 -1.55 -24.17 -11.95
N LYS A 362 -2.75 -23.83 -11.49
CA LYS A 362 -3.06 -23.55 -10.08
C LYS A 362 -2.68 -24.68 -9.12
N SER A 363 -2.60 -25.92 -9.61
CA SER A 363 -2.15 -27.09 -8.82
C SER A 363 -0.67 -27.07 -8.41
N TYR A 364 0.13 -26.13 -8.93
CA TYR A 364 1.49 -25.86 -8.44
C TYR A 364 1.52 -24.80 -7.33
N VAL A 365 0.44 -24.05 -7.10
CA VAL A 365 0.43 -22.96 -6.13
C VAL A 365 0.24 -23.49 -4.72
N SER A 366 1.17 -23.15 -3.85
CA SER A 366 1.02 -23.29 -2.40
C SER A 366 0.29 -22.08 -1.84
N ILE A 367 -0.85 -22.33 -1.19
CA ILE A 367 -1.69 -21.31 -0.56
C ILE A 367 -1.23 -21.07 0.87
N ALA A 368 -1.20 -19.79 1.27
CA ALA A 368 -0.84 -19.38 2.61
C ALA A 368 -1.76 -20.03 3.65
N GLN A 369 -1.16 -20.61 4.69
CA GLN A 369 -1.85 -21.03 5.89
C GLN A 369 -1.48 -20.05 7.00
N ALA A 370 -2.44 -19.23 7.42
CA ALA A 370 -2.25 -18.36 8.55
C ALA A 370 -2.02 -19.20 9.82
N ILE A 371 -0.87 -18.99 10.46
CA ILE A 371 -0.49 -19.66 11.70
C ILE A 371 -0.10 -18.63 12.76
N LYS A 372 -0.19 -19.06 14.01
CA LYS A 372 0.26 -18.28 15.16
C LYS A 372 1.01 -19.15 16.15
N TYR A 373 2.02 -18.58 16.78
CA TYR A 373 2.87 -19.26 17.76
C TYR A 373 3.33 -18.27 18.84
N ARG A 374 3.96 -18.76 19.89
CA ARG A 374 4.50 -17.92 20.97
C ARG A 374 6.01 -17.81 20.86
N ASN A 375 6.53 -16.61 21.09
CA ASN A 375 7.97 -16.39 21.26
C ASN A 375 8.42 -16.80 22.67
N SER A 376 9.71 -16.62 23.00
CA SER A 376 10.25 -16.97 24.32
C SER A 376 9.71 -16.16 25.48
N ASN A 377 9.07 -15.00 25.22
CA ASN A 377 8.38 -14.18 26.20
C ASN A 377 6.89 -14.54 26.33
N GLU A 378 6.45 -15.65 25.74
CA GLU A 378 5.04 -16.06 25.65
C GLU A 378 4.15 -15.09 24.87
N GLU A 379 4.72 -14.18 24.09
CA GLU A 379 3.96 -13.24 23.26
C GLU A 379 3.54 -13.93 21.95
N LEU A 380 2.31 -13.65 21.51
CA LEU A 380 1.78 -14.21 20.26
C LEU A 380 2.48 -13.57 19.05
N VAL A 381 2.82 -14.38 18.05
CA VAL A 381 3.45 -13.99 16.77
C VAL A 381 2.64 -14.61 15.63
N TYR A 382 2.50 -13.88 14.52
CA TYR A 382 1.70 -14.28 13.36
C TYR A 382 2.60 -14.58 12.16
N ALA A 383 2.20 -15.53 11.32
CA ALA A 383 2.94 -15.83 10.09
C ALA A 383 2.06 -16.54 9.06
N ASN A 384 2.49 -16.46 7.79
CA ASN A 384 1.95 -17.29 6.72
C ASN A 384 2.90 -18.47 6.48
N TYR A 385 2.38 -19.69 6.65
CA TYR A 385 3.10 -20.92 6.33
C TYR A 385 2.67 -21.44 4.96
N TYR A 386 3.64 -21.79 4.12
CA TYR A 386 3.42 -22.38 2.81
C TYR A 386 4.08 -23.76 2.77
N SER A 387 3.26 -24.78 2.55
CA SER A 387 3.75 -26.15 2.39
C SER A 387 4.45 -26.34 1.04
N PRO A 388 5.40 -27.29 0.93
CA PRO A 388 5.84 -27.77 -0.36
C PRO A 388 4.66 -28.32 -1.18
N THR A 389 4.51 -27.88 -2.43
CA THR A 389 3.35 -28.25 -3.28
C THR A 389 3.82 -28.63 -4.68
N HIS A 390 3.45 -29.83 -5.14
CA HIS A 390 3.71 -30.26 -6.51
C HIS A 390 2.69 -31.32 -6.96
N PRO A 391 2.06 -31.19 -8.14
CA PRO A 391 0.95 -32.07 -8.54
C PRO A 391 1.37 -33.49 -8.99
N LYS A 392 2.68 -33.72 -9.17
CA LYS A 392 3.20 -34.98 -9.75
C LYS A 392 4.33 -35.65 -8.95
N VAL A 393 4.76 -35.03 -7.85
CA VAL A 393 5.95 -35.45 -7.09
C VAL A 393 5.58 -35.52 -5.62
N ASP A 394 5.94 -36.63 -5.00
CA ASP A 394 5.76 -36.86 -3.57
C ASP A 394 7.12 -36.82 -2.86
N ALA A 395 7.10 -36.49 -1.57
CA ALA A 395 8.27 -36.61 -0.69
C ALA A 395 8.45 -38.04 -0.15
N PRO A 396 9.68 -38.44 0.21
CA PRO A 396 9.90 -39.64 1.02
C PRO A 396 9.22 -39.52 2.39
N GLN A 397 8.60 -40.60 2.87
CA GLN A 397 7.78 -40.62 4.09
C GLN A 397 8.50 -40.14 5.37
N HIS A 398 9.82 -40.37 5.44
CA HIS A 398 10.65 -40.06 6.62
C HIS A 398 11.54 -38.81 6.43
N GLU A 399 11.31 -38.03 5.38
CA GLU A 399 11.99 -36.76 5.17
C GLU A 399 11.07 -35.59 5.57
N ARG A 400 11.66 -34.47 5.98
CA ARG A 400 10.96 -33.20 6.19
C ARG A 400 11.58 -32.11 5.34
N PRO A 401 10.80 -31.15 4.82
CA PRO A 401 11.31 -30.17 3.88
C PRO A 401 12.33 -29.24 4.53
N PRO A 402 13.31 -28.72 3.77
CA PRO A 402 14.05 -27.54 4.18
C PRO A 402 13.09 -26.35 4.29
N LEU A 403 13.42 -25.39 5.14
CA LEU A 403 12.62 -24.20 5.40
C LEU A 403 13.35 -22.94 4.94
N LEU A 404 12.62 -22.08 4.22
CA LEU A 404 13.00 -20.68 4.02
C LEU A 404 12.12 -19.79 4.90
N VAL A 405 12.72 -19.08 5.84
CA VAL A 405 12.03 -18.02 6.60
C VAL A 405 12.16 -16.71 5.85
N LEU A 406 11.05 -16.00 5.66
CA LEU A 406 11.03 -14.66 5.10
C LEU A 406 10.80 -13.64 6.22
N SER A 407 11.62 -12.59 6.23
CA SER A 407 11.45 -11.40 7.04
C SER A 407 11.16 -10.22 6.11
N HIS A 408 9.97 -9.63 6.22
CA HIS A 408 9.55 -8.52 5.35
C HIS A 408 10.31 -7.22 5.69
N GLY A 409 10.31 -6.28 4.73
CA GLY A 409 10.82 -4.91 4.92
C GLY A 409 9.83 -4.00 5.65
N GLY A 410 10.18 -2.73 5.85
CA GLY A 410 9.40 -1.77 6.63
C GLY A 410 10.28 -1.12 7.70
N PRO A 411 10.45 -1.72 8.89
CA PRO A 411 9.85 -2.96 9.40
C PRO A 411 8.38 -2.81 9.81
N THR A 412 7.87 -1.58 9.88
CA THR A 412 6.44 -1.28 10.09
C THR A 412 5.66 -1.52 8.79
N SER A 413 5.37 -2.79 8.51
CA SER A 413 4.58 -3.28 7.37
C SER A 413 4.03 -4.66 7.69
N LYS A 414 3.57 -5.44 6.70
CA LYS A 414 3.15 -6.84 6.90
C LYS A 414 3.45 -7.70 5.69
N SER A 415 3.54 -9.01 5.91
CA SER A 415 3.53 -10.01 4.86
C SER A 415 2.19 -10.04 4.12
N SER A 416 2.22 -10.50 2.87
CA SER A 416 1.04 -10.60 2.02
C SER A 416 0.69 -12.05 1.74
N ALA A 417 -0.60 -12.36 1.75
CA ALA A 417 -1.12 -13.66 1.34
C ALA A 417 -1.28 -13.80 -0.18
N ASN A 418 -0.93 -12.75 -0.95
CA ASN A 418 -0.99 -12.77 -2.41
C ASN A 418 -0.04 -13.82 -3.00
N PHE A 419 -0.33 -14.24 -4.24
CA PHE A 419 0.56 -15.04 -5.05
C PHE A 419 1.94 -14.36 -5.15
N SER A 420 2.99 -15.13 -4.85
CA SER A 420 4.38 -14.67 -4.89
C SER A 420 5.25 -15.66 -5.64
N PHE A 421 5.82 -15.23 -6.78
CA PHE A 421 6.74 -16.07 -7.55
C PHE A 421 7.94 -16.55 -6.73
N ILE A 422 8.41 -15.74 -5.79
CA ILE A 422 9.50 -16.13 -4.88
C ILE A 422 9.05 -17.30 -4.01
N VAL A 423 7.89 -17.18 -3.34
CA VAL A 423 7.35 -18.27 -2.50
C VAL A 423 7.17 -19.53 -3.35
N GLN A 424 6.51 -19.38 -4.51
CA GLN A 424 6.22 -20.52 -5.38
C GLN A 424 7.48 -21.15 -5.99
N PHE A 425 8.54 -20.38 -6.25
CA PHE A 425 9.82 -20.90 -6.71
C PHE A 425 10.40 -21.94 -5.74
N PHE A 426 10.28 -21.68 -4.43
CA PHE A 426 10.74 -22.58 -3.38
C PHE A 426 9.76 -23.73 -3.11
N THR A 427 8.46 -23.44 -2.95
CA THR A 427 7.46 -24.47 -2.60
C THR A 427 7.33 -25.54 -3.68
N THR A 428 7.38 -25.16 -4.97
CA THR A 428 7.35 -26.10 -6.10
C THR A 428 8.61 -26.96 -6.21
N ARG A 429 9.70 -26.60 -5.51
CA ARG A 429 10.95 -27.37 -5.44
C ARG A 429 11.05 -28.25 -4.21
N GLY A 430 10.02 -28.28 -3.37
CA GLY A 430 10.03 -29.09 -2.16
C GLY A 430 10.48 -28.33 -0.90
N TRP A 431 10.56 -27.01 -0.92
CA TRP A 431 10.85 -26.21 0.29
C TRP A 431 9.55 -25.81 0.98
N ALA A 432 9.57 -25.76 2.31
CA ALA A 432 8.56 -25.02 3.05
C ALA A 432 8.98 -23.54 3.11
N VAL A 433 8.00 -22.64 3.21
CA VAL A 433 8.25 -21.21 3.43
C VAL A 433 7.46 -20.73 4.64
N LEU A 434 8.09 -19.91 5.47
CA LEU A 434 7.47 -19.25 6.61
C LEU A 434 7.67 -17.74 6.46
N ASP A 435 6.61 -17.01 6.16
CA ASP A 435 6.63 -15.55 6.02
C ASP A 435 6.12 -14.90 7.30
N VAL A 436 7.04 -14.32 8.08
CA VAL A 436 6.80 -13.95 9.48
C VAL A 436 6.35 -12.49 9.57
N ASN A 437 5.18 -12.27 10.17
CA ASN A 437 4.80 -10.97 10.72
C ASN A 437 5.33 -10.90 12.14
N TYR A 438 6.57 -10.43 12.28
CA TYR A 438 7.24 -10.31 13.58
C TYR A 438 6.71 -9.11 14.38
N GLY A 439 6.89 -9.08 15.71
CA GLY A 439 6.52 -7.95 16.55
C GLY A 439 7.08 -6.65 15.95
N GLY A 440 6.20 -5.68 15.65
CA GLY A 440 6.51 -4.55 14.77
C GLY A 440 5.65 -4.48 13.52
N SER A 441 5.14 -5.61 13.03
CA SER A 441 4.27 -5.64 11.86
C SER A 441 2.95 -4.91 12.10
N THR A 442 2.38 -4.38 11.03
CA THR A 442 1.04 -3.78 11.01
C THR A 442 -0.05 -4.84 10.78
N GLY A 443 -1.30 -4.51 11.04
CA GLY A 443 -2.42 -5.44 10.83
C GLY A 443 -2.93 -6.10 12.11
N TYR A 444 -2.28 -5.85 13.25
CA TYR A 444 -2.53 -6.50 14.53
C TYR A 444 -2.64 -5.47 15.68
N GLY A 445 -2.89 -4.20 15.36
CA GLY A 445 -3.04 -3.12 16.32
C GLY A 445 -1.73 -2.43 16.72
N ARG A 446 -1.88 -1.26 17.36
CA ARG A 446 -0.79 -0.38 17.81
C ARG A 446 0.13 -1.08 18.80
N ASP A 447 -0.41 -1.87 19.72
CA ASP A 447 0.40 -2.61 20.71
C ASP A 447 1.35 -3.60 20.04
N TYR A 448 0.88 -4.32 19.01
CA TYR A 448 1.73 -5.26 18.26
C TYR A 448 2.81 -4.52 17.46
N ARG A 449 2.44 -3.41 16.82
CA ARG A 449 3.36 -2.52 16.08
C ARG A 449 4.43 -1.92 16.99
N ASN A 450 4.06 -1.52 18.20
CA ASN A 450 4.98 -0.89 19.16
C ASN A 450 5.94 -1.89 19.83
N ARG A 451 5.75 -3.21 19.68
CA ARG A 451 6.71 -4.20 20.20
C ARG A 451 8.13 -4.01 19.67
N LEU A 452 8.28 -3.44 18.48
CA LEU A 452 9.59 -3.21 17.87
C LEU A 452 10.26 -1.91 18.32
N LEU A 453 9.54 -1.02 19.01
CA LEU A 453 10.06 0.28 19.43
C LEU A 453 11.27 0.08 20.36
N GLY A 454 12.45 0.50 19.90
CA GLY A 454 13.71 0.28 20.60
C GLY A 454 14.18 -1.18 20.68
N GLN A 455 13.54 -2.11 19.96
CA GLN A 455 13.81 -3.56 20.00
C GLN A 455 14.21 -4.15 18.63
N TRP A 456 14.53 -3.31 17.66
CA TRP A 456 14.89 -3.76 16.31
C TRP A 456 16.24 -4.50 16.27
N GLY A 457 16.26 -5.68 15.66
CA GLY A 457 17.37 -6.63 15.69
C GLY A 457 17.37 -7.56 16.91
N ILE A 458 16.28 -7.57 17.69
CA ILE A 458 16.02 -8.41 18.86
C ILE A 458 14.67 -9.11 18.70
N VAL A 459 13.55 -8.36 18.73
CA VAL A 459 12.19 -8.92 18.66
C VAL A 459 11.93 -9.58 17.31
N ASP A 460 12.25 -8.90 16.22
CA ASP A 460 12.16 -9.40 14.85
C ASP A 460 12.97 -10.70 14.64
N VAL A 461 14.17 -10.78 15.19
CA VAL A 461 15.02 -11.98 15.12
C VAL A 461 14.43 -13.12 15.95
N GLU A 462 14.06 -12.85 17.20
CA GLU A 462 13.54 -13.87 18.11
C GLU A 462 12.20 -14.44 17.64
N ASP A 463 11.32 -13.61 17.09
CA ASP A 463 10.05 -14.04 16.52
C ASP A 463 10.27 -14.97 15.31
N CYS A 464 11.21 -14.64 14.41
CA CYS A 464 11.60 -15.54 13.33
C CYS A 464 12.14 -16.89 13.85
N VAL A 465 12.99 -16.88 14.88
CA VAL A 465 13.52 -18.13 15.48
C VAL A 465 12.39 -18.92 16.17
N ALA A 466 11.45 -18.26 16.84
CA ALA A 466 10.31 -18.90 17.46
C ALA A 466 9.43 -19.63 16.44
N GLY A 467 9.22 -19.03 15.27
CA GLY A 467 8.48 -19.65 14.17
C GLY A 467 9.15 -20.93 13.67
N VAL A 468 10.48 -20.94 13.56
CA VAL A 468 11.24 -22.16 13.26
C VAL A 468 11.02 -23.23 14.32
N ARG A 469 11.16 -22.88 15.62
CA ARG A 469 10.96 -23.82 16.72
C ARG A 469 9.56 -24.42 16.70
N TYR A 470 8.55 -23.60 16.43
CA TYR A 470 7.17 -24.03 16.29
C TYR A 470 7.01 -25.07 15.18
N LEU A 471 7.48 -24.79 13.96
CA LEU A 471 7.35 -25.72 12.83
C LEU A 471 8.13 -27.04 13.04
N VAL A 472 9.29 -26.97 13.69
CA VAL A 472 10.07 -28.18 14.06
C VAL A 472 9.30 -29.02 15.08
N ALA A 473 8.70 -28.40 16.09
CA ALA A 473 7.90 -29.12 17.10
C ALA A 473 6.65 -29.79 16.49
N GLN A 474 6.06 -29.17 15.46
CA GLN A 474 4.96 -29.75 14.68
C GLN A 474 5.44 -30.82 13.67
N ASN A 475 6.74 -31.09 13.59
CA ASN A 475 7.35 -32.03 12.65
C ASN A 475 7.03 -31.67 11.18
N LEU A 476 6.95 -30.36 10.87
CA LEU A 476 6.63 -29.84 9.53
C LEU A 476 7.88 -29.54 8.70
N VAL A 477 9.04 -29.36 9.33
CA VAL A 477 10.29 -28.95 8.67
C VAL A 477 11.52 -29.66 9.26
N ASP A 478 12.61 -29.71 8.50
CA ASP A 478 13.88 -30.26 8.95
C ASP A 478 14.69 -29.23 9.78
N PRO A 479 14.96 -29.48 11.07
CA PRO A 479 15.70 -28.53 11.92
C PRO A 479 17.14 -28.28 11.50
N ASN A 480 17.71 -29.07 10.59
CA ASN A 480 19.09 -28.90 10.11
C ASN A 480 19.17 -28.18 8.76
N ARG A 481 18.04 -27.89 8.11
CA ARG A 481 17.99 -27.27 6.78
C ARG A 481 17.10 -26.02 6.77
N ILE A 482 17.54 -24.98 7.46
CA ILE A 482 16.80 -23.74 7.62
C ILE A 482 17.61 -22.57 7.08
N ALA A 483 17.03 -21.76 6.21
CA ALA A 483 17.56 -20.50 5.73
C ALA A 483 16.62 -19.34 6.09
N ILE A 484 17.14 -18.11 6.12
CA ILE A 484 16.34 -16.89 6.30
C ILE A 484 16.64 -15.90 5.18
N ARG A 485 15.68 -15.10 4.74
CA ARG A 485 15.89 -14.08 3.71
C ARG A 485 14.98 -12.88 3.94
N GLY A 486 15.52 -11.68 3.69
CA GLY A 486 14.75 -10.44 3.68
C GLY A 486 15.47 -9.33 2.94
N GLY A 487 14.72 -8.31 2.49
CA GLY A 487 15.25 -7.10 1.86
C GLY A 487 15.01 -5.86 2.72
N SER A 488 15.82 -4.82 2.54
CA SER A 488 15.75 -3.59 3.35
C SER A 488 15.77 -3.91 4.85
N ALA A 489 14.77 -3.48 5.63
CA ALA A 489 14.67 -3.79 7.05
C ALA A 489 14.70 -5.31 7.36
N GLY A 490 14.06 -6.12 6.53
CA GLY A 490 14.13 -7.58 6.65
C GLY A 490 15.52 -8.16 6.33
N GLY A 491 16.33 -7.44 5.54
CA GLY A 491 17.74 -7.76 5.31
C GLY A 491 18.59 -7.48 6.54
N TYR A 492 18.30 -6.40 7.27
CA TYR A 492 18.90 -6.17 8.59
C TYR A 492 18.53 -7.30 9.57
N THR A 493 17.25 -7.69 9.67
CA THR A 493 16.81 -8.86 10.47
C THR A 493 17.54 -10.13 10.06
N THR A 494 17.70 -10.37 8.76
CA THR A 494 18.44 -11.52 8.21
C THR A 494 19.89 -11.54 8.70
N LEU A 495 20.63 -10.42 8.54
CA LEU A 495 22.01 -10.31 8.99
C LEU A 495 22.15 -10.45 10.51
N ARG A 496 21.23 -9.86 11.27
CA ARG A 496 21.17 -10.00 12.73
C ARG A 496 20.97 -11.46 13.11
N ALA A 497 19.98 -12.14 12.52
CA ALA A 497 19.72 -13.55 12.79
C ALA A 497 20.92 -14.46 12.50
N LEU A 498 21.66 -14.21 11.41
CA LEU A 498 22.88 -14.96 11.08
C LEU A 498 24.05 -14.70 12.04
N THR A 499 24.11 -13.51 12.63
CA THR A 499 25.24 -13.11 13.50
C THR A 499 24.98 -13.35 14.99
N THR A 500 23.73 -13.46 15.41
CA THR A 500 23.34 -13.60 16.82
C THR A 500 22.71 -14.94 17.18
N THR A 501 22.39 -15.79 16.19
CA THR A 501 21.74 -17.09 16.40
C THR A 501 22.46 -18.22 15.66
N ALA A 502 22.23 -19.47 16.07
CA ALA A 502 22.73 -20.67 15.38
C ALA A 502 21.63 -21.41 14.58
N THR A 503 20.43 -20.83 14.53
CA THR A 503 19.21 -21.43 13.96
C THR A 503 19.33 -21.59 12.45
N PHE A 504 19.83 -20.56 11.76
CA PHE A 504 19.88 -20.49 10.31
C PHE A 504 21.24 -20.97 9.76
N LYS A 505 21.21 -21.70 8.65
CA LYS A 505 22.41 -22.25 7.98
C LYS A 505 22.87 -21.39 6.79
N ALA A 506 22.01 -20.51 6.30
CA ALA A 506 22.26 -19.57 5.22
C ALA A 506 21.26 -18.41 5.29
N GLY A 507 21.59 -17.28 4.66
CA GLY A 507 20.63 -16.22 4.38
C GLY A 507 21.08 -15.21 3.34
#